data_AF-A0A432KBT7-F1
#
_entry.id   AF-A0A432KBT7-F1
#
_cell.length_a   1.000
_cell.length_b   1.000
_cell.length_c   1.000
_cell.angle_alpha   90.00
_cell.angle_beta   90.00
_cell.angle_gamma   90.00
#
_symmetry.space_group_name_H-M   'P 1'
#
loop_
_entity.id
_entity.type
_entity.pdbx_description
1 polymer ?
#
loop_
_entity_poly.entity_id
_entity_poly.type
_entity_poly.pdbx_seq_one_letter_code
_entity_poly.pdbx_strand_id
1 'polypeptide(L)'
;MPQRPDVEMVRLTWEQKRANPTATQAAIAETIGLDPRTVANYVNPKWLSKRNLGHLPYVDQELQVPRSAVENEAWALCRNGDHEWMKVSLYEGHAFRVREVIKEQPGYLGSTIRDVYRVKACGFCGFSSEQKRFSSIAV
;
A
#
# COMPACT_ATOMS: atom_id res chain seq x y z
N MET A 1 -23.89 -15.98 8.43
CA MET A 1 -22.60 -15.44 7.90
C MET A 1 -22.91 -14.16 7.14
N PRO A 2 -22.06 -13.12 7.16
CA PRO A 2 -22.26 -11.97 6.28
C PRO A 2 -22.28 -12.48 4.83
N GLN A 3 -23.18 -11.96 3.99
CA GLN A 3 -23.18 -12.28 2.56
C GLN A 3 -21.79 -11.97 1.99
N ARG A 4 -21.26 -12.92 1.20
CA ARG A 4 -19.99 -12.75 0.50
C ARG A 4 -20.23 -11.65 -0.55
N PRO A 5 -19.50 -10.53 -0.50
CA PRO A 5 -19.72 -9.44 -1.43
C PRO A 5 -19.41 -9.88 -2.86
N ASP A 6 -20.15 -9.31 -3.79
CA ASP A 6 -19.92 -9.48 -5.22
C ASP A 6 -18.62 -8.78 -5.61
N VAL A 7 -17.65 -9.58 -6.06
CA VAL A 7 -16.30 -9.16 -6.43
C VAL A 7 -16.31 -8.20 -7.61
N GLU A 8 -17.19 -8.44 -8.59
CA GLU A 8 -17.32 -7.56 -9.76
C GLU A 8 -17.87 -6.20 -9.34
N MET A 9 -18.85 -6.18 -8.44
CA MET A 9 -19.40 -4.93 -7.93
C MET A 9 -18.40 -4.14 -7.08
N VAL A 10 -17.54 -4.82 -6.31
CA VAL A 10 -16.42 -4.17 -5.60
C VAL A 10 -15.47 -3.51 -6.61
N ARG A 11 -15.09 -4.25 -7.66
CA ARG A 11 -14.20 -3.74 -8.71
C ARG A 11 -14.78 -2.52 -9.42
N LEU A 12 -16.02 -2.61 -9.90
CA LEU A 12 -16.73 -1.49 -10.56
C LEU A 12 -16.81 -0.26 -9.65
N THR A 13 -17.07 -0.46 -8.35
CA THR A 13 -17.09 0.64 -7.37
C THR A 13 -15.74 1.37 -7.30
N TRP A 14 -14.63 0.61 -7.29
CA TRP A 14 -13.28 1.17 -7.29
C TRP A 14 -12.88 1.82 -8.61
N GLU A 15 -13.38 1.33 -9.75
CA GLU A 15 -13.23 1.97 -11.05
C GLU A 15 -13.89 3.36 -11.05
N GLN A 16 -15.15 3.45 -10.61
CA GLN A 16 -15.87 4.73 -10.48
C GLN A 16 -15.15 5.70 -9.54
N LYS A 17 -14.73 5.24 -8.35
CA LYS A 17 -14.03 6.09 -7.38
C LYS A 17 -12.69 6.61 -7.90
N ARG A 18 -12.02 5.88 -8.79
CA ARG A 18 -10.76 6.33 -9.41
C ARG A 18 -10.97 7.28 -10.57
N ALA A 19 -11.97 7.00 -11.42
CA ALA A 19 -12.34 7.88 -12.51
C ALA A 19 -12.74 9.26 -11.98
N ASN A 20 -13.41 9.31 -10.82
CA ASN A 20 -13.74 10.55 -10.14
C ASN A 20 -13.48 10.48 -8.62
N PRO A 21 -12.28 10.87 -8.16
CA PRO A 21 -11.91 10.83 -6.74
C PRO A 21 -12.79 11.69 -5.83
N THR A 22 -13.44 12.73 -6.36
CA THR A 22 -14.33 13.62 -5.59
C THR A 22 -15.78 13.15 -5.58
N ALA A 23 -16.13 12.10 -6.35
CA ALA A 23 -17.48 11.55 -6.35
C ALA A 23 -17.90 11.08 -4.95
N THR A 24 -19.14 11.44 -4.59
CA THR A 24 -19.78 11.00 -3.35
C THR A 24 -20.18 9.53 -3.46
N GLN A 25 -20.34 8.86 -2.32
CA GLN A 25 -20.81 7.48 -2.31
C GLN A 25 -22.19 7.34 -2.95
N ALA A 26 -23.06 8.34 -2.78
CA ALA A 26 -24.39 8.38 -3.39
C ALA A 26 -24.32 8.47 -4.93
N ALA A 27 -23.45 9.32 -5.47
CA ALA A 27 -23.27 9.45 -6.92
C ALA A 27 -22.72 8.17 -7.56
N ILE A 28 -21.76 7.52 -6.89
CA ILE A 28 -21.24 6.22 -7.33
C ILE A 28 -22.34 5.16 -7.28
N ALA A 29 -23.11 5.12 -6.19
CA ALA A 29 -24.21 4.18 -5.98
C ALA A 29 -25.30 4.31 -7.06
N GLU A 30 -25.69 5.54 -7.40
CA GLU A 30 -26.62 5.82 -8.50
C GLU A 30 -26.08 5.31 -9.84
N THR A 31 -24.80 5.54 -10.13
CA THR A 31 -24.16 5.14 -11.39
C THR A 31 -24.16 3.62 -11.59
N ILE A 32 -23.93 2.84 -10.53
CA ILE A 32 -23.77 1.38 -10.61
C ILE A 32 -24.99 0.60 -10.08
N GLY A 33 -26.06 1.30 -9.71
CA GLY A 33 -27.31 0.69 -9.22
C GLY A 33 -27.17 -0.03 -7.87
N LEU A 34 -26.34 0.48 -6.96
CA LEU A 34 -26.14 -0.08 -5.61
C LEU A 34 -26.76 0.79 -4.51
N ASP A 35 -26.93 0.20 -3.33
CA ASP A 35 -27.22 0.98 -2.13
C ASP A 35 -25.97 1.77 -1.69
N PRO A 36 -26.09 3.07 -1.31
CA PRO A 36 -24.95 3.89 -0.87
C PRO A 36 -24.15 3.30 0.29
N ARG A 37 -24.79 2.55 1.20
CA ARG A 37 -24.11 1.84 2.30
C ARG A 37 -23.27 0.67 1.78
N THR A 38 -23.71 0.02 0.71
CA THR A 38 -22.92 -1.02 0.02
C THR A 38 -21.68 -0.41 -0.60
N VAL A 39 -21.81 0.72 -1.30
CA VAL A 39 -20.68 1.48 -1.83
C VAL A 39 -19.72 1.90 -0.71
N ALA A 40 -20.24 2.39 0.41
CA ALA A 40 -19.43 2.78 1.57
C ALA A 40 -18.58 1.61 2.10
N ASN A 41 -19.10 0.39 2.11
CA ASN A 41 -18.34 -0.80 2.47
C ASN A 41 -17.29 -1.16 1.42
N TYR A 42 -17.64 -1.08 0.14
CA TYR A 42 -16.75 -1.50 -0.97
C TYR A 42 -15.57 -0.54 -1.15
N VAL A 43 -15.71 0.73 -0.81
CA VAL A 43 -14.58 1.68 -0.81
C VAL A 43 -13.80 1.69 0.51
N ASN A 44 -14.19 0.90 1.51
CA ASN A 44 -13.54 0.88 2.83
C ASN A 44 -12.44 -0.21 2.87
N PRO A 45 -11.15 0.17 2.94
CA PRO A 45 -10.06 -0.81 2.90
C PRO A 45 -10.10 -1.78 4.08
N LYS A 46 -10.43 -1.31 5.28
CA LYS A 46 -10.53 -2.15 6.48
C LYS A 46 -11.68 -3.16 6.38
N TRP A 47 -12.77 -2.78 5.72
CA TRP A 47 -13.91 -3.68 5.51
C TRP A 47 -13.57 -4.79 4.51
N LEU A 48 -12.84 -4.44 3.45
CA LEU A 48 -12.38 -5.37 2.41
C LEU A 48 -11.30 -6.33 2.93
N SER A 49 -10.33 -5.86 3.70
CA SER A 49 -9.27 -6.73 4.23
C SER A 49 -9.83 -7.79 5.16
N LYS A 50 -10.79 -7.46 6.02
CA LYS A 50 -11.50 -8.46 6.86
C LYS A 50 -12.19 -9.58 6.07
N ARG A 51 -12.34 -9.43 4.75
CA ARG A 51 -12.94 -10.39 3.82
C ARG A 51 -11.95 -10.96 2.81
N ASN A 52 -10.65 -10.69 2.97
CA ASN A 52 -9.56 -11.09 2.07
C ASN A 52 -9.69 -10.51 0.65
N LEU A 53 -10.23 -9.29 0.53
CA LEU A 53 -10.50 -8.62 -0.75
C LEU A 53 -9.57 -7.43 -1.01
N GLY A 54 -8.43 -7.33 -0.32
CA GLY A 54 -7.53 -6.19 -0.45
C GLY A 54 -6.86 -6.03 -1.81
N HIS A 55 -6.91 -7.04 -2.66
CA HIS A 55 -6.27 -7.01 -3.98
C HIS A 55 -7.14 -6.51 -5.12
N LEU A 56 -8.45 -6.35 -4.87
CA LEU A 56 -9.41 -5.92 -5.88
C LEU A 56 -9.31 -4.44 -6.36
N PRO A 57 -8.60 -3.50 -5.70
CA PRO A 57 -8.65 -2.10 -6.11
C PRO A 57 -7.60 -1.75 -7.18
N TYR A 58 -6.99 -2.69 -7.89
CA TYR A 58 -6.01 -2.41 -8.95
C TYR A 58 -6.62 -2.80 -10.31
N VAL A 59 -7.16 -1.85 -11.11
CA VAL A 59 -7.75 -2.20 -12.43
C VAL A 59 -6.68 -2.73 -13.38
N ASP A 60 -5.47 -2.20 -13.24
CA ASP A 60 -4.39 -2.38 -14.21
C ASP A 60 -3.48 -3.57 -13.87
N GLN A 61 -3.79 -4.29 -12.79
CA GLN A 61 -3.06 -5.49 -12.38
C GLN A 61 -4.02 -6.68 -12.40
N GLU A 62 -3.52 -7.81 -12.89
CA GLU A 62 -4.23 -9.08 -12.79
C GLU A 62 -4.63 -9.33 -11.32
N LEU A 63 -5.84 -9.84 -11.11
CA LEU A 63 -6.47 -9.97 -9.80
C LEU A 63 -5.61 -10.87 -8.88
N GLN A 64 -4.71 -10.27 -8.10
CA GLN A 64 -3.76 -11.04 -7.29
C GLN A 64 -4.38 -11.44 -5.95
N VAL A 65 -4.77 -12.70 -5.75
CA VAL A 65 -5.19 -13.13 -4.41
C VAL A 65 -4.08 -12.81 -3.39
N PRO A 66 -4.38 -12.21 -2.22
CA PRO A 66 -3.35 -11.88 -1.25
C PRO A 66 -2.68 -13.18 -0.82
N ARG A 67 -1.34 -13.21 -0.80
CA ARG A 67 -0.59 -14.44 -0.51
C ARG A 67 -0.66 -14.81 0.96
N SER A 68 -1.08 -13.88 1.81
CA SER A 68 -1.26 -14.09 3.25
C SER A 68 -2.23 -13.09 3.88
N ALA A 69 -2.73 -13.42 5.08
CA ALA A 69 -3.51 -12.49 5.90
C ALA A 69 -2.70 -11.22 6.26
N VAL A 70 -1.39 -11.37 6.50
CA VAL A 70 -0.46 -10.28 6.83
C VAL A 70 -0.33 -9.29 5.66
N GLU A 71 -0.18 -9.79 4.43
CA GLU A 71 -0.12 -8.95 3.23
C GLU A 71 -1.44 -8.18 3.02
N ASN A 72 -2.57 -8.85 3.22
CA ASN A 72 -3.89 -8.27 3.06
C ASN A 72 -4.22 -7.21 4.14
N GLU A 73 -3.74 -7.40 5.37
CA GLU A 73 -3.81 -6.39 6.43
C GLU A 73 -2.95 -5.15 6.08
N ALA A 74 -1.70 -5.37 5.67
CA ALA A 74 -0.79 -4.30 5.29
C ALA A 74 -1.31 -3.48 4.10
N TRP A 75 -1.98 -4.13 3.14
CA TRP A 75 -2.66 -3.42 2.06
C TRP A 75 -3.68 -2.41 2.60
N ALA A 76 -4.54 -2.80 3.55
CA ALA A 76 -5.55 -1.89 4.08
C ALA A 76 -4.93 -0.70 4.82
N LEU A 77 -3.82 -0.93 5.52
CA LEU A 77 -3.05 0.13 6.18
C LEU A 77 -2.48 1.11 5.15
N CYS A 78 -1.85 0.58 4.08
CA CYS A 78 -1.34 1.39 2.97
C CYS A 78 -2.43 2.26 2.33
N ARG A 79 -3.62 1.70 2.08
CA ARG A 79 -4.75 2.43 1.47
C ARG A 79 -5.34 3.52 2.36
N ASN A 80 -5.13 3.44 3.69
CA ASN A 80 -5.49 4.51 4.61
C ASN A 80 -4.44 5.63 4.65
N GLY A 81 -3.34 5.52 3.89
CA GLY A 81 -2.32 6.56 3.73
C GLY A 81 -1.22 6.56 4.80
N ASP A 82 -1.40 5.82 5.88
CA ASP A 82 -0.39 5.67 6.94
C ASP A 82 0.62 4.58 6.56
N HIS A 83 1.92 4.87 6.71
CA HIS A 83 3.03 3.95 6.44
C HIS A 83 3.86 3.61 7.69
N GLU A 84 3.41 4.01 8.89
CA GLU A 84 4.06 3.67 10.16
C GLU A 84 4.15 2.15 10.40
N TRP A 85 3.23 1.38 9.82
CA TRP A 85 3.25 -0.09 9.83
C TRP A 85 4.52 -0.67 9.20
N MET A 86 5.22 0.06 8.32
CA MET A 86 6.51 -0.38 7.77
C MET A 86 7.63 -0.43 8.82
N LYS A 87 7.39 0.07 10.05
CA LYS A 87 8.30 -0.11 11.19
C LYS A 87 8.23 -1.51 11.80
N VAL A 88 7.12 -2.22 11.61
CA VAL A 88 6.88 -3.55 12.19
C VAL A 88 7.49 -4.64 11.31
N SER A 89 8.35 -5.48 11.89
CA SER A 89 9.07 -6.55 11.16
C SER A 89 8.14 -7.63 10.58
N LEU A 90 6.95 -7.82 11.14
CA LEU A 90 5.95 -8.78 10.65
C LEU A 90 5.62 -8.59 9.15
N TYR A 91 5.61 -7.34 8.68
CA TYR A 91 5.24 -7.02 7.30
C TYR A 91 6.44 -7.03 6.33
N GLU A 92 7.66 -7.19 6.85
CA GLU A 92 8.89 -7.22 6.04
C GLU A 92 8.90 -8.48 5.16
N GLY A 93 9.20 -8.33 3.86
CA GLY A 93 9.16 -9.41 2.87
C GLY A 93 7.76 -9.76 2.36
N HIS A 94 6.71 -9.49 3.14
CA HIS A 94 5.32 -9.70 2.73
C HIS A 94 4.75 -8.49 1.98
N ALA A 95 4.87 -7.31 2.57
CA ALA A 95 4.19 -6.09 2.12
C ALA A 95 5.15 -4.93 1.85
N PHE A 96 6.36 -4.96 2.41
CA PHE A 96 7.41 -4.02 2.07
C PHE A 96 8.77 -4.73 1.96
N ARG A 97 9.65 -4.15 1.15
CA ARG A 97 11.03 -4.65 0.97
C ARG A 97 12.01 -3.72 1.66
N VAL A 98 13.10 -4.29 2.13
CA VAL A 98 14.23 -3.56 2.70
C VAL A 98 15.43 -3.73 1.78
N ARG A 99 16.13 -2.63 1.54
CA ARG A 99 17.44 -2.64 0.88
C ARG A 99 18.39 -1.69 1.60
N GLU A 100 19.67 -1.96 1.46
CA GLU A 100 20.71 -1.02 1.85
C GLU A 100 21.15 -0.20 0.65
N VAL A 101 21.34 1.09 0.87
CA VAL A 101 21.83 2.04 -0.14
C VAL A 101 23.04 2.73 0.44
N ILE A 102 24.13 2.74 -0.32
CA ILE A 102 25.35 3.47 0.04
C ILE A 102 25.34 4.78 -0.76
N LYS A 103 25.49 5.90 -0.06
CA LYS A 103 25.70 7.21 -0.69
C LYS A 103 27.10 7.68 -0.34
N GLU A 104 27.88 7.98 -1.38
CA GLU A 104 29.24 8.47 -1.24
C GLU A 104 29.26 9.99 -1.41
N GLN A 105 30.03 10.68 -0.59
CA GLN A 105 30.25 12.11 -0.70
C GLN A 105 31.71 12.46 -0.39
N PRO A 106 32.24 13.58 -0.93
CA PRO A 106 33.62 13.99 -0.67
C PRO A 106 33.88 14.23 0.82
N GLY A 107 35.01 13.70 1.30
CA GLY A 107 35.55 13.94 2.64
C GLY A 107 36.74 14.89 2.62
N TYR A 108 37.35 15.09 3.80
CA TYR A 108 38.51 15.97 3.98
C TYR A 108 39.80 15.31 3.44
N LEU A 109 40.72 16.10 2.88
CA LEU A 109 42.01 15.65 2.32
C LEU A 109 41.90 14.51 1.27
N GLY A 110 40.85 14.49 0.45
CA GLY A 110 40.68 13.48 -0.61
C GLY A 110 40.05 12.17 -0.14
N SER A 111 39.68 12.05 1.14
CA SER A 111 38.89 10.91 1.63
C SER A 111 37.47 10.89 1.07
N THR A 112 36.79 9.74 1.16
CA THR A 112 35.38 9.56 0.78
C THR A 112 34.55 9.18 2.00
N ILE A 113 33.47 9.91 2.27
CA ILE A 113 32.49 9.55 3.29
C ILE A 113 31.45 8.63 2.65
N ARG A 114 31.27 7.44 3.22
CA ARG A 114 30.25 6.47 2.85
C ARG A 114 29.16 6.44 3.90
N ASP A 115 27.97 6.88 3.51
CA ASP A 115 26.77 6.80 4.34
C ASP A 115 25.94 5.59 3.92
N VAL A 116 25.67 4.69 4.88
CA VAL A 116 24.82 3.52 4.67
C VAL A 116 23.41 3.82 5.17
N TYR A 117 22.44 3.65 4.28
CA TYR A 117 21.04 3.89 4.53
C TYR A 117 20.26 2.58 4.43
N ARG A 118 19.35 2.35 5.39
CA ARG A 118 18.31 1.35 5.28
C ARG A 118 17.10 2.00 4.61
N VAL A 119 16.75 1.53 3.42
CA VAL A 119 15.58 1.98 2.67
C VAL A 119 14.49 0.92 2.75
N LYS A 120 13.31 1.30 3.23
CA LYS A 120 12.11 0.46 3.22
C LYS A 120 11.17 0.96 2.12
N ALA A 121 10.69 0.07 1.26
CA ALA A 121 9.80 0.40 0.16
C ALA A 121 8.49 -0.41 0.23
N CYS A 122 7.36 0.29 0.26
CA CYS A 122 6.01 -0.28 0.24
C CYS A 122 5.77 -0.99 -1.10
N GLY A 123 5.35 -2.25 -1.04
CA GLY A 123 5.05 -3.07 -2.21
C GLY A 123 3.77 -2.67 -2.95
N PHE A 124 2.92 -1.83 -2.35
CA PHE A 124 1.58 -1.52 -2.87
C PHE A 124 1.45 -0.16 -3.56
N CYS A 125 2.20 0.84 -3.12
CA CYS A 125 2.08 2.23 -3.60
C CYS A 125 3.43 2.88 -3.96
N GLY A 126 4.55 2.17 -3.76
CA GLY A 126 5.88 2.68 -4.04
C GLY A 126 6.42 3.68 -3.01
N PHE A 127 5.67 4.01 -1.95
CA PHE A 127 6.19 4.83 -0.85
C PHE A 127 7.50 4.25 -0.32
N SER A 128 8.48 5.10 -0.08
CA SER A 128 9.74 4.67 0.53
C SER A 128 10.13 5.56 1.70
N SER A 129 10.74 4.95 2.71
CA SER A 129 11.34 5.65 3.85
C SER A 129 12.81 5.26 3.95
N GLU A 130 13.63 6.25 4.28
CA GLU A 130 15.07 6.10 4.36
C GLU A 130 15.54 6.43 5.77
N GLN A 131 16.37 5.55 6.34
CA GLN A 131 16.96 5.73 7.65
C GLN A 131 18.48 5.53 7.57
N LYS A 132 19.25 6.56 7.90
CA LYS A 132 20.71 6.45 8.01
C LYS A 132 21.07 5.47 9.13
N ARG A 133 21.95 4.51 8.83
CA ARG A 133 22.43 3.50 9.78
C ARG A 133 23.75 3.93 10.39
N PHE A 134 24.74 4.21 9.54
CA PHE A 134 26.07 4.64 9.97
C PHE A 134 26.80 5.37 8.84
N SER A 135 27.89 6.03 9.22
CA SER A 135 28.87 6.64 8.31
C SER A 135 30.22 5.96 8.48
N SER A 136 30.97 5.86 7.40
CA SER A 136 32.36 5.41 7.43
C SER A 136 33.21 6.29 6.52
N ILE A 137 34.51 6.35 6.79
CA ILE A 137 35.47 7.07 5.96
C ILE A 137 36.32 6.03 5.23
N ALA A 138 36.40 6.15 3.91
CA ALA A 138 37.39 5.47 3.08
C ALA A 138 38.51 6.46 2.76
N VAL A 139 39.75 6.05 3.02
CA VAL A 139 40.97 6.84 2.76
C VAL A 139 41.58 6.38 1.44
#